data_AF-A0A848Z1D6-F1
#
_entry.id   AF-A0A848Z1D6-F1
#
_cell.length_a   1.000
_cell.length_b   1.000
_cell.length_c   1.000
_cell.angle_alpha   90.00
_cell.angle_beta   90.00
_cell.angle_gamma   90.00
#
_symmetry.space_group_name_H-M   'P 1'
#
loop_
_entity.id
_entity.type
_entity.pdbx_description
1 polymer ?
#
loop_
_entity_poly.entity_id
_entity_poly.type
_entity_poly.pdbx_seq_one_letter_code
_entity_poly.pdbx_strand_id
1 'polypeptide(L)'
;MTAPRHADGGRLGIAALALAAIALSACSSTQQVSHQRMMAPVNMEVAERREVAVVEFTGEGGQQISDRLAATLENVRLNGQPVFRVDGPVRLHRGRHASIGNVDRADALDYARSVGAGAVVMGQADFDTDTQLREPDVSESCVTRDQLGNCVKTAIEIRQCVDITVSLTYAAEALDTATGSPIYNRRPGDLKDRTTECLSTGDNPALLITRLMNNDFERSVAGLRNQLIARAAADIHRDIAPYAETFQVAFLREPDTATGAAAAEFEQANDLVGAGQAEAACAVWQRMARSGVSDLALSYNLAACAENSGNYRAAMEAYDAVDTMIFRMPRSGGGDPNYDLEDWAGLLSAARGRVARLHESEETLAVFAGAPSF
;
A
#
# COMPACT_ATOMS: atom_id res chain seq x y z
N MET A 1 -12.98 7.11 77.07
CA MET A 1 -13.23 5.68 77.31
C MET A 1 -13.92 5.11 76.07
N THR A 2 -13.40 3.98 75.59
CA THR A 2 -13.99 3.02 74.63
C THR A 2 -14.34 3.46 73.20
N ALA A 3 -13.55 2.93 72.26
CA ALA A 3 -13.87 2.72 70.84
C ALA A 3 -15.05 1.72 70.65
N PRO A 4 -15.61 1.60 69.42
CA PRO A 4 -15.14 0.58 68.46
C PRO A 4 -15.05 1.14 67.01
N ARG A 5 -14.04 0.80 66.18
CA ARG A 5 -13.80 -0.44 65.40
C ARG A 5 -14.94 -0.83 64.42
N HIS A 6 -14.78 -0.44 63.16
CA HIS A 6 -15.20 -1.19 61.96
C HIS A 6 -14.08 -1.00 60.93
N ALA A 7 -13.20 -1.99 60.70
CA ALA A 7 -13.37 -3.23 59.93
C ALA A 7 -13.23 -2.99 58.42
N ASP A 8 -12.00 -3.24 57.96
CA ASP A 8 -11.58 -3.40 56.57
C ASP A 8 -12.40 -4.47 55.84
N GLY A 9 -12.79 -4.16 54.61
CA GLY A 9 -13.37 -5.09 53.65
C GLY A 9 -12.78 -4.82 52.28
N GLY A 10 -11.72 -5.54 51.94
CA GLY A 10 -10.98 -5.38 50.70
C GLY A 10 -11.73 -5.83 49.45
N ARG A 11 -11.15 -5.47 48.30
CA ARG A 11 -11.21 -6.24 47.05
C ARG A 11 -10.06 -5.82 46.13
N LEU A 12 -9.01 -6.63 46.15
CA LEU A 12 -8.17 -6.91 44.99
C LEU A 12 -9.04 -7.56 43.90
N GLY A 13 -8.78 -7.17 42.65
CA GLY A 13 -9.11 -7.88 41.41
C GLY A 13 -8.38 -7.15 40.28
N ILE A 14 -7.12 -7.48 39.98
CA ILE A 14 -6.71 -8.49 38.97
C ILE A 14 -7.50 -8.24 37.67
N ALA A 15 -7.03 -7.39 36.76
CA ALA A 15 -5.96 -7.66 35.78
C ALA A 15 -6.19 -8.95 34.98
N ALA A 16 -6.93 -8.88 33.87
CA ALA A 16 -6.72 -9.71 32.67
C ALA A 16 -7.75 -9.35 31.58
N LEU A 17 -7.35 -9.56 30.32
CA LEU A 17 -8.08 -9.41 29.05
C LEU A 17 -7.99 -8.06 28.35
N ALA A 18 -6.82 -7.78 27.77
CA ALA A 18 -6.70 -7.05 26.50
C ALA A 18 -5.36 -7.37 25.81
N LEU A 19 -5.08 -8.65 25.56
CA LEU A 19 -3.99 -9.08 24.67
C LEU A 19 -4.40 -10.39 24.00
N ALA A 20 -5.29 -10.28 23.02
CA ALA A 20 -5.61 -11.36 22.08
C ALA A 20 -5.73 -10.74 20.68
N ALA A 21 -4.62 -10.20 20.19
CA ALA A 21 -4.47 -9.69 18.83
C ALA A 21 -3.08 -10.03 18.28
N ILE A 22 -2.58 -11.24 18.54
CA ILE A 22 -1.32 -11.71 17.97
C ILE A 22 -1.53 -13.09 17.31
N ALA A 23 -1.16 -13.11 16.03
CA ALA A 23 -0.84 -14.28 15.20
C ALA A 23 -1.99 -15.20 14.77
N LEU A 24 -2.79 -14.71 13.82
CA LEU A 24 -3.14 -15.54 12.66
C LEU A 24 -1.94 -15.55 11.69
N SER A 25 -0.81 -16.13 12.12
CA SER A 25 0.24 -16.54 11.18
C SER A 25 -0.22 -17.84 10.56
N ALA A 26 -1.04 -17.72 9.51
CA ALA A 26 -1.33 -18.82 8.60
C ALA A 26 0.01 -19.43 8.12
N CYS A 27 0.04 -20.75 7.96
CA CYS A 27 1.18 -21.56 7.52
C CYS A 27 1.72 -21.10 6.15
N SER A 28 2.46 -20.01 6.12
CA SER A 28 3.25 -19.61 4.98
C SER A 28 4.61 -20.27 5.11
N SER A 29 5.03 -21.01 4.08
CA SER A 29 6.38 -21.58 3.94
C SER A 29 7.48 -20.51 3.90
N THR A 30 7.09 -19.25 3.74
CA THR A 30 7.96 -18.08 3.74
C THR A 30 7.67 -17.14 4.91
N GLN A 31 8.71 -16.45 5.34
CA GLN A 31 8.64 -15.33 6.24
C GLN A 31 9.09 -14.05 5.52
N GLN A 32 8.33 -12.97 5.69
CA GLN A 32 8.55 -11.72 4.97
C GLN A 32 9.16 -10.65 5.88
N VAL A 33 10.13 -9.92 5.35
CA VAL A 33 10.69 -8.71 6.00
C VAL A 33 10.37 -7.51 5.12
N SER A 34 9.80 -6.48 5.74
CA SER A 34 9.41 -5.25 5.04
C SER A 34 10.54 -4.24 5.03
N HIS A 35 10.84 -3.69 3.86
CA HIS A 35 11.84 -2.65 3.67
C HIS A 35 11.29 -1.51 2.84
N GLN A 36 11.55 -0.28 3.24
CA GLN A 36 11.28 0.87 2.40
C GLN A 36 12.45 1.10 1.44
N ARG A 37 12.13 1.33 0.17
CA ARG A 37 13.07 1.73 -0.87
C ARG A 37 12.51 2.91 -1.65
N MET A 38 13.41 3.75 -2.12
CA MET A 38 13.05 4.84 -3.03
C MET A 38 12.90 4.27 -4.43
N MET A 39 11.79 4.63 -5.06
CA MET A 39 11.47 4.29 -6.42
C MET A 39 11.62 5.50 -7.32
N ALA A 40 12.18 5.29 -8.52
CA ALA A 40 12.21 6.28 -9.58
C ALA A 40 10.78 6.54 -10.09
N PRO A 41 10.49 7.77 -10.55
CA PRO A 41 9.23 8.04 -11.21
C PRO A 41 9.14 7.37 -12.57
N VAL A 42 7.91 7.12 -13.02
CA VAL A 42 7.64 6.58 -14.37
C VAL A 42 8.08 7.57 -15.46
N ASN A 43 7.95 8.87 -15.21
CA ASN A 43 8.27 9.96 -16.11
C ASN A 43 9.38 10.84 -15.49
N MET A 44 10.59 10.62 -15.97
CA MET A 44 11.77 11.36 -15.53
C MET A 44 11.78 12.83 -15.98
N GLU A 45 11.15 13.14 -17.11
CA GLU A 45 11.22 14.49 -17.71
C GLU A 45 10.55 15.54 -16.81
N VAL A 46 9.46 15.18 -16.13
CA VAL A 46 8.84 16.06 -15.11
C VAL A 46 9.71 16.14 -13.87
N ALA A 47 10.26 15.01 -13.42
CA ALA A 47 11.08 14.96 -12.20
C ALA A 47 12.32 15.86 -12.32
N GLU A 48 12.90 15.95 -13.52
CA GLU A 48 14.04 16.82 -13.84
C GLU A 48 13.69 18.31 -13.71
N ARG A 49 12.41 18.68 -13.77
CA ARG A 49 11.95 20.05 -13.51
C ARG A 49 11.81 20.23 -12.01
N ARG A 50 12.90 20.63 -11.36
CA ARG A 50 12.95 20.84 -9.91
C ARG A 50 11.97 21.92 -9.45
N GLU A 51 11.68 22.92 -10.28
CA GLU A 51 10.66 23.93 -10.01
C GLU A 51 9.35 23.56 -10.72
N VAL A 52 8.31 23.23 -9.95
CA VAL A 52 7.01 22.78 -10.48
C VAL A 52 5.89 23.69 -10.00
N ALA A 53 5.12 24.22 -10.93
CA ALA A 53 3.87 24.88 -10.63
C ALA A 53 2.73 23.86 -10.62
N VAL A 54 1.81 23.97 -9.67
CA VAL A 54 0.55 23.20 -9.67
C VAL A 54 -0.60 24.17 -9.88
N VAL A 55 -1.43 23.90 -10.88
CA VAL A 55 -2.68 24.62 -11.10
C VAL A 55 -3.83 23.78 -10.56
N GLU A 56 -4.86 24.43 -10.01
CA GLU A 56 -6.06 23.74 -9.57
C GLU A 56 -6.68 22.96 -10.73
N PHE A 57 -6.77 21.64 -10.55
CA PHE A 57 -7.48 20.74 -11.44
C PHE A 57 -8.95 21.15 -11.45
N THR A 58 -9.59 20.97 -12.60
CA THR A 58 -11.02 21.24 -12.75
C THR A 58 -11.87 20.07 -12.24
N GLY A 59 -13.19 20.28 -12.12
CA GLY A 59 -14.13 19.27 -11.64
C GLY A 59 -14.31 19.24 -10.12
N GLU A 60 -15.27 18.44 -9.64
CA GLU A 60 -15.67 18.39 -8.22
C GLU A 60 -14.52 17.99 -7.27
N GLY A 61 -13.64 17.09 -7.74
CA GLY A 61 -12.48 16.61 -6.97
C GLY A 61 -11.18 17.36 -7.24
N GLY A 62 -11.21 18.35 -8.14
CA GLY A 62 -10.01 18.96 -8.70
C GLY A 62 -9.16 19.69 -7.66
N GLN A 63 -9.78 20.55 -6.85
CA GLN A 63 -9.07 21.28 -5.80
C GLN A 63 -8.36 20.33 -4.82
N GLN A 64 -9.06 19.32 -4.29
CA GLN A 64 -8.49 18.46 -3.25
C GLN A 64 -7.34 17.60 -3.79
N ILE A 65 -7.41 17.14 -5.04
CA ILE A 65 -6.29 16.44 -5.69
C ILE A 65 -5.11 17.38 -5.86
N SER A 66 -5.35 18.62 -6.29
CA SER A 66 -4.29 19.62 -6.50
C SER A 66 -3.57 19.98 -5.20
N ASP A 67 -4.34 20.24 -4.14
CA ASP A 67 -3.82 20.51 -2.79
C ASP A 67 -2.98 19.34 -2.29
N ARG A 68 -3.50 18.12 -2.42
CA ARG A 68 -2.82 16.90 -1.98
C ARG A 68 -1.55 16.65 -2.80
N LEU A 69 -1.60 16.84 -4.11
CA LEU A 69 -0.47 16.62 -5.01
C LEU A 69 0.64 17.63 -4.71
N ALA A 70 0.33 18.92 -4.61
CA ALA A 70 1.29 19.95 -4.25
C ALA A 70 1.97 19.63 -2.92
N ALA A 71 1.18 19.33 -1.87
CA ALA A 71 1.71 18.95 -0.57
C ALA A 71 2.57 17.67 -0.63
N THR A 72 2.23 16.71 -1.49
CA THR A 72 3.02 15.49 -1.68
C THR A 72 4.37 15.82 -2.32
N LEU A 73 4.36 16.58 -3.41
CA LEU A 73 5.58 16.99 -4.14
C LEU A 73 6.52 17.82 -3.27
N GLU A 74 5.98 18.74 -2.46
CA GLU A 74 6.76 19.55 -1.50
C GLU A 74 7.50 18.71 -0.46
N ASN A 75 6.98 17.53 -0.15
CA ASN A 75 7.54 16.63 0.86
C ASN A 75 8.43 15.53 0.27
N VAL A 76 8.58 15.46 -1.07
CA VAL A 76 9.49 14.50 -1.69
C VAL A 76 10.94 14.85 -1.32
N ARG A 77 11.63 13.88 -0.74
CA ARG A 77 13.04 13.98 -0.37
C ARG A 77 13.83 12.86 -1.03
N LEU A 78 15.01 13.20 -1.54
CA LEU A 78 16.00 12.23 -2.00
C LEU A 78 17.31 12.56 -1.28
N ASN A 79 17.89 11.57 -0.59
CA ASN A 79 19.08 11.76 0.25
C ASN A 79 18.96 12.92 1.25
N GLY A 80 17.77 13.09 1.83
CA GLY A 80 17.45 14.14 2.80
C GLY A 80 17.22 15.54 2.19
N GLN A 81 17.41 15.72 0.89
CA GLN A 81 17.21 17.00 0.20
C GLN A 81 15.85 17.06 -0.49
N PRO A 82 15.16 18.22 -0.49
CA PRO A 82 13.95 18.41 -1.28
C PRO A 82 14.23 18.21 -2.77
N VAL A 83 13.39 17.41 -3.43
CA VAL A 83 13.49 17.19 -4.87
C VAL A 83 12.90 18.38 -5.64
N PHE A 84 11.74 18.87 -5.17
CA PHE A 84 11.01 19.96 -5.81
C PHE A 84 10.93 21.22 -4.97
N ARG A 85 10.90 22.36 -5.66
CA ARG A 85 10.30 23.61 -5.20
C ARG A 85 8.95 23.73 -5.89
N VAL A 86 7.87 23.75 -5.10
CA VAL A 86 6.51 23.73 -5.62
C VAL A 86 5.88 25.12 -5.45
N ASP A 87 5.19 25.58 -6.49
CA ASP A 87 4.42 26.82 -6.49
C ASP A 87 2.94 26.52 -6.77
N GLY A 88 2.08 26.53 -5.75
CA GLY A 88 0.63 26.31 -5.88
C GLY A 88 0.05 25.39 -4.79
N PRO A 89 -1.21 24.94 -4.95
CA PRO A 89 -2.03 25.10 -6.14
C PRO A 89 -2.62 26.51 -6.30
N VAL A 90 -2.79 26.96 -7.55
CA VAL A 90 -3.43 28.24 -7.87
C VAL A 90 -4.66 28.06 -8.73
N ARG A 91 -5.74 28.76 -8.38
CA ARG A 91 -6.93 28.90 -9.23
C ARG A 91 -6.71 29.98 -10.28
N LEU A 92 -6.77 29.59 -11.54
CA LEU A 92 -6.71 30.52 -12.66
C LEU A 92 -8.12 30.91 -13.05
N HIS A 93 -8.46 32.18 -12.81
CA HIS A 93 -9.75 32.79 -13.13
C HIS A 93 -9.57 33.89 -14.19
N ARG A 94 -9.16 33.55 -15.42
CA ARG A 94 -9.17 34.53 -16.52
C ARG A 94 -9.74 33.93 -17.81
N GLY A 95 -10.55 34.75 -18.49
CA GLY A 95 -11.13 34.47 -19.80
C GLY A 95 -12.67 34.52 -19.83
N ARG A 96 -13.23 35.46 -20.62
CA ARG A 96 -14.65 35.51 -21.03
C ARG A 96 -15.15 34.27 -21.80
N HIS A 97 -14.26 33.30 -22.02
CA HIS A 97 -14.49 32.05 -22.72
C HIS A 97 -13.96 30.84 -21.94
N ALA A 98 -13.81 30.96 -20.62
CA ALA A 98 -13.66 29.80 -19.74
C ALA A 98 -14.95 28.97 -19.86
N SER A 99 -14.95 28.07 -20.84
CA SER A 99 -15.95 27.03 -20.96
C SER A 99 -15.84 26.22 -19.67
N ILE A 100 -16.97 26.07 -18.99
CA ILE A 100 -17.10 25.35 -17.72
C ILE A 100 -16.20 24.10 -17.75
N GLY A 101 -15.17 24.07 -16.88
CA GLY A 101 -14.38 22.87 -16.63
C GLY A 101 -13.00 22.75 -17.30
N ASN A 102 -12.49 23.74 -18.04
CA ASN A 102 -11.11 23.66 -18.58
C ASN A 102 -10.27 24.89 -18.19
N VAL A 103 -9.14 24.65 -17.52
CA VAL A 103 -8.06 25.63 -17.40
C VAL A 103 -7.39 25.74 -18.78
N ASP A 104 -7.24 26.96 -19.30
CA ASP A 104 -6.49 27.17 -20.53
C ASP A 104 -4.99 26.90 -20.28
N ARG A 105 -4.39 26.06 -21.12
CA ARG A 105 -2.94 25.80 -21.08
C ARG A 105 -2.13 27.09 -21.18
N ALA A 106 -2.62 28.09 -21.91
CA ALA A 106 -1.96 29.38 -22.03
C ALA A 106 -1.86 30.08 -20.66
N ASP A 107 -2.94 30.12 -19.89
CA ASP A 107 -2.96 30.72 -18.55
C ASP A 107 -2.07 29.95 -17.58
N ALA A 108 -2.09 28.61 -17.64
CA ALA A 108 -1.23 27.75 -16.83
C ALA A 108 0.26 28.00 -17.11
N LEU A 109 0.64 28.12 -18.39
CA LEU A 109 2.01 28.44 -18.79
C LEU A 109 2.42 29.86 -18.40
N ASP A 110 1.53 30.85 -18.52
CA ASP A 110 1.81 32.22 -18.10
C ASP A 110 2.02 32.32 -16.58
N TYR A 111 1.21 31.61 -15.79
CA TYR A 111 1.43 31.49 -14.35
C TYR A 111 2.78 30.83 -14.04
N ALA A 112 3.08 29.69 -14.67
CA ALA A 112 4.33 28.96 -14.46
C ALA A 112 5.56 29.81 -14.77
N ARG A 113 5.54 30.58 -15.86
CA ARG A 113 6.59 31.55 -16.20
C ARG A 113 6.73 32.64 -15.14
N SER A 114 5.61 33.12 -14.60
CA SER A 114 5.61 34.20 -13.60
C SER A 114 6.26 33.81 -12.26
N VAL A 115 6.20 32.52 -11.90
CA VAL A 115 6.84 31.96 -10.68
C VAL A 115 8.21 31.32 -10.95
N GLY A 116 8.63 31.29 -12.21
CA GLY A 116 9.89 30.66 -12.62
C GLY A 116 9.87 29.13 -12.47
N ALA A 117 8.72 28.49 -12.66
CA ALA A 117 8.60 27.04 -12.71
C ALA A 117 9.10 26.52 -14.07
N GLY A 118 9.77 25.36 -14.06
CA GLY A 118 10.22 24.64 -15.25
C GLY A 118 9.16 23.70 -15.84
N ALA A 119 8.14 23.34 -15.05
CA ALA A 119 6.95 22.64 -15.49
C ALA A 119 5.69 23.15 -14.78
N VAL A 120 4.53 22.92 -15.40
CA VAL A 120 3.23 23.14 -14.77
C VAL A 120 2.36 21.89 -14.86
N VAL A 121 1.82 21.46 -13.72
CA VAL A 121 0.91 20.32 -13.61
C VAL A 121 -0.52 20.82 -13.50
N MET A 122 -1.41 20.24 -14.31
CA MET A 122 -2.83 20.56 -14.35
C MET A 122 -3.65 19.31 -14.70
N GLY A 123 -4.97 19.38 -14.55
CA GLY A 123 -5.82 18.24 -14.84
C GLY A 123 -7.29 18.48 -14.55
N GLN A 124 -8.05 17.40 -14.50
CA GLN A 124 -9.47 17.39 -14.17
C GLN A 124 -9.81 16.17 -13.32
N ALA A 125 -10.83 16.30 -12.47
CA ALA A 125 -11.26 15.24 -11.59
C ALA A 125 -12.74 15.39 -11.20
N ASP A 126 -13.55 14.40 -11.59
CA ASP A 126 -14.99 14.41 -11.38
C ASP A 126 -15.42 13.17 -10.62
N PHE A 127 -16.32 13.37 -9.66
CA PHE A 127 -16.94 12.29 -8.90
C PHE A 127 -18.30 11.92 -9.50
N ASP A 128 -18.60 10.65 -9.40
CA ASP A 128 -19.93 10.11 -9.57
C ASP A 128 -20.27 9.26 -8.34
N THR A 129 -21.51 9.37 -7.84
CA THR A 129 -21.97 8.64 -6.66
C THR A 129 -23.21 7.87 -7.03
N ASP A 130 -23.10 6.54 -6.98
CA ASP A 130 -24.20 5.62 -7.16
C ASP A 130 -24.64 5.06 -5.81
N THR A 131 -25.95 4.95 -5.61
CA THR A 131 -26.56 4.51 -4.35
C THR A 131 -27.64 3.49 -4.65
N GLN A 132 -27.46 2.27 -4.15
CA GLN A 132 -28.35 1.15 -4.42
C GLN A 132 -28.94 0.58 -3.12
N LEU A 133 -30.27 0.52 -3.06
CA LEU A 133 -30.98 -0.16 -1.98
C LEU A 133 -30.78 -1.67 -2.12
N ARG A 134 -30.35 -2.33 -1.04
CA ARG A 134 -30.23 -3.78 -0.98
C ARG A 134 -31.54 -4.41 -0.53
N GLU A 135 -31.65 -5.71 -0.78
CA GLU A 135 -32.64 -6.52 -0.07
C GLU A 135 -32.42 -6.41 1.45
N PRO A 136 -33.50 -6.34 2.25
CA PRO A 136 -33.37 -6.22 3.69
C PRO A 136 -32.63 -7.41 4.28
N ASP A 137 -31.63 -7.14 5.11
CA ASP A 137 -30.92 -8.16 5.85
C ASP A 137 -31.72 -8.57 7.08
N VAL A 138 -32.24 -9.80 7.10
CA VAL A 138 -33.09 -10.32 8.17
C VAL A 138 -32.27 -11.25 9.03
N SER A 139 -32.10 -10.89 10.30
CA SER A 139 -31.43 -11.72 11.29
C SER A 139 -32.40 -12.16 12.39
N GLU A 140 -32.31 -13.43 12.76
CA GLU A 140 -33.12 -14.00 13.84
C GLU A 140 -32.22 -14.37 15.01
N SER A 141 -32.56 -13.89 16.20
CA SER A 141 -31.82 -14.17 17.43
C SER A 141 -32.73 -14.79 18.49
N CYS A 142 -32.21 -15.75 19.25
CA CYS A 142 -32.97 -16.37 20.33
C CYS A 142 -32.98 -15.48 21.58
N VAL A 143 -34.15 -15.00 22.00
CA VAL A 143 -34.31 -14.11 23.17
C VAL A 143 -34.81 -14.82 24.41
N THR A 144 -35.37 -16.02 24.29
CA THR A 144 -35.76 -16.83 25.45
C THR A 144 -35.55 -18.31 25.17
N ARG A 145 -34.91 -19.00 26.11
CA ARG A 145 -34.72 -20.46 26.07
C ARG A 145 -35.48 -21.14 27.21
N ASP A 146 -35.96 -22.36 26.98
CA ASP A 146 -36.57 -23.18 28.02
C ASP A 146 -35.51 -23.84 28.93
N GLN A 147 -35.95 -24.61 29.92
CA GLN A 147 -35.09 -25.34 30.86
C GLN A 147 -34.26 -26.46 30.20
N LEU A 148 -34.62 -26.86 28.99
CA LEU A 148 -33.92 -27.85 28.18
C LEU A 148 -32.94 -27.19 27.19
N GLY A 149 -32.84 -25.85 27.19
CA GLY A 149 -31.98 -25.06 26.32
C GLY A 149 -32.55 -24.77 24.93
N ASN A 150 -33.77 -25.21 24.62
CA ASN A 150 -34.42 -24.95 23.34
C ASN A 150 -34.86 -23.48 23.25
N CYS A 151 -34.72 -22.89 22.07
CA CYS A 151 -35.24 -21.55 21.85
C CYS A 151 -36.77 -21.57 21.81
N VAL A 152 -37.42 -20.84 22.72
CA VAL A 152 -38.89 -20.73 22.80
C VAL A 152 -39.41 -19.36 22.39
N LYS A 153 -38.52 -18.38 22.22
CA LYS A 153 -38.86 -17.06 21.70
C LYS A 153 -37.69 -16.51 20.89
N THR A 154 -37.98 -16.08 19.67
CA THR A 154 -37.03 -15.40 18.80
C THR A 154 -37.37 -13.93 18.66
N ALA A 155 -36.36 -13.11 18.46
CA ALA A 155 -36.49 -11.74 17.99
C ALA A 155 -35.97 -11.68 16.56
N ILE A 156 -36.75 -11.04 15.70
CA ILE A 156 -36.41 -10.79 14.32
C ILE A 156 -35.92 -9.34 14.26
N GLU A 157 -34.71 -9.15 13.79
CA GLU A 157 -34.15 -7.84 13.46
C GLU A 157 -34.02 -7.75 11.94
N ILE A 158 -34.72 -6.79 11.34
CA ILE A 158 -34.61 -6.47 9.93
C ILE A 158 -33.71 -5.24 9.80
N ARG A 159 -32.68 -5.31 8.96
CA ARG A 159 -31.78 -4.20 8.67
C ARG A 159 -31.96 -3.78 7.22
N GLN A 160 -32.23 -2.50 7.01
CA GLN A 160 -32.27 -1.91 5.67
C GLN A 160 -30.87 -1.40 5.33
N CYS A 161 -30.27 -1.98 4.30
CA CYS A 161 -28.91 -1.66 3.90
C CYS A 161 -28.89 -0.96 2.54
N VAL A 162 -27.95 -0.03 2.39
CA VAL A 162 -27.71 0.70 1.14
C VAL A 162 -26.24 0.56 0.79
N ASP A 163 -25.98 0.13 -0.44
CA ASP A 163 -24.64 0.15 -1.02
C ASP A 163 -24.38 1.53 -1.63
N ILE A 164 -23.27 2.14 -1.24
CA ILE A 164 -22.81 3.44 -1.72
C ILE A 164 -21.55 3.17 -2.50
N THR A 165 -21.54 3.50 -3.79
CA THR A 165 -20.36 3.41 -4.64
C THR A 165 -19.98 4.80 -5.10
N VAL A 166 -18.76 5.23 -4.78
CA VAL A 166 -18.19 6.47 -5.29
C VAL A 166 -17.17 6.11 -6.36
N SER A 167 -17.32 6.73 -7.52
CA SER A 167 -16.37 6.66 -8.63
C SER A 167 -15.68 8.01 -8.81
N LEU A 168 -14.39 8.00 -9.12
CA LEU A 168 -13.58 9.17 -9.46
C LEU A 168 -12.97 8.93 -10.83
N THR A 169 -13.32 9.78 -11.79
CA THR A 169 -12.62 9.86 -13.08
C THR A 169 -11.67 11.03 -13.03
N TYR A 170 -10.38 10.81 -13.28
CA TYR A 170 -9.38 11.87 -13.22
C TYR A 170 -8.34 11.76 -14.33
N ALA A 171 -7.83 12.90 -14.79
CA ALA A 171 -6.73 12.98 -15.74
C ALA A 171 -5.75 14.08 -15.32
N ALA A 172 -4.48 13.93 -15.70
CA ALA A 172 -3.43 14.87 -15.37
C ALA A 172 -2.46 15.03 -16.54
N GLU A 173 -1.95 16.24 -16.73
CA GLU A 173 -0.87 16.53 -17.65
C GLU A 173 0.15 17.45 -17.01
N ALA A 174 1.39 17.38 -17.49
CA ALA A 174 2.41 18.37 -17.19
C ALA A 174 2.97 18.94 -18.48
N LEU A 175 3.11 20.26 -18.52
CA LEU A 175 3.66 20.99 -19.65
C LEU A 175 5.05 21.52 -19.30
N ASP A 176 5.97 21.42 -20.25
CA ASP A 176 7.24 22.13 -20.22
C ASP A 176 6.98 23.64 -20.37
N THR A 177 7.46 24.44 -19.43
CA THR A 177 7.14 25.88 -19.39
C THR A 177 7.79 26.67 -20.52
N ALA A 178 8.94 26.21 -21.03
CA ALA A 178 9.72 26.91 -22.06
C ALA A 178 9.12 26.74 -23.47
N THR A 179 8.63 25.55 -23.78
CA THR A 179 8.13 25.11 -25.08
C THR A 179 6.61 25.05 -25.13
N GLY A 180 5.95 24.90 -23.97
CA GLY A 180 4.51 24.64 -23.87
C GLY A 180 4.11 23.22 -24.25
N SER A 181 5.07 22.33 -24.51
CA SER A 181 4.81 20.95 -24.94
C SER A 181 4.43 20.05 -23.75
N PRO A 182 3.52 19.09 -23.92
CA PRO A 182 3.24 18.11 -22.88
C PRO A 182 4.43 17.17 -22.70
N ILE A 183 4.99 17.15 -21.50
CA ILE A 183 6.06 16.24 -21.07
C ILE A 183 5.51 15.08 -20.25
N TYR A 184 4.26 15.20 -19.80
CA TYR A 184 3.53 14.16 -19.11
C TYR A 184 2.05 14.22 -19.46
N ASN A 185 1.45 13.05 -19.69
CA ASN A 185 0.03 12.92 -19.97
C ASN A 185 -0.47 11.58 -19.44
N ARG A 186 -1.24 11.64 -18.35
CA ARG A 186 -1.99 10.51 -17.84
C ARG A 186 -3.37 10.51 -18.47
N ARG A 187 -3.66 9.39 -19.15
CA ARG A 187 -5.00 9.08 -19.63
C ARG A 187 -5.99 9.06 -18.47
N PRO A 188 -7.28 9.38 -18.71
CA PRO A 188 -8.31 9.28 -17.69
C PRO A 188 -8.26 7.92 -16.97
N GLY A 189 -8.06 7.96 -15.66
CA GLY A 189 -8.14 6.81 -14.78
C GLY A 189 -9.50 6.81 -14.08
N ASP A 190 -10.05 5.62 -13.88
CA ASP A 190 -11.29 5.41 -13.13
C ASP A 190 -10.96 4.67 -11.83
N LEU A 191 -11.15 5.34 -10.71
CA LEU A 191 -11.08 4.73 -9.39
C LEU A 191 -12.48 4.57 -8.83
N LYS A 192 -12.74 3.46 -8.13
CA LYS A 192 -14.02 3.22 -7.49
C LYS A 192 -13.80 2.65 -6.10
N ASP A 193 -14.67 3.04 -5.18
CA ASP A 193 -14.75 2.39 -3.88
C ASP A 193 -16.20 2.35 -3.39
N ARG A 194 -16.49 1.41 -2.50
CA ARG A 194 -17.83 1.16 -2.01
C ARG A 194 -17.87 0.93 -0.51
N THR A 195 -18.98 1.31 0.10
CA THR A 195 -19.34 0.94 1.47
C THR A 195 -20.80 0.53 1.53
N THR A 196 -21.16 -0.18 2.59
CA THR A 196 -22.54 -0.58 2.86
C THR A 196 -22.93 0.00 4.21
N GLU A 197 -24.01 0.79 4.23
CA GLU A 197 -24.58 1.35 5.46
C GLU A 197 -25.89 0.64 5.78
N CYS A 198 -26.06 0.15 7.00
CA CYS A 198 -27.24 -0.59 7.44
C CYS A 198 -27.94 0.10 8.61
N LEU A 199 -29.26 0.22 8.54
CA LEU A 199 -30.11 0.80 9.59
C LEU A 199 -31.07 -0.27 10.13
N SER A 200 -31.20 -0.37 11.46
CA SER A 200 -32.04 -1.38 12.12
C SER A 200 -33.51 -0.95 12.20
N THR A 201 -34.44 -1.92 12.09
CA THR A 201 -35.91 -1.74 12.16
C THR A 201 -36.47 -1.21 13.47
N GLY A 202 -35.66 -1.00 14.50
CA GLY A 202 -36.06 -0.12 15.62
C GLY A 202 -36.35 1.32 15.16
N ASP A 203 -35.82 1.70 13.99
CA ASP A 203 -36.05 2.97 13.33
C ASP A 203 -37.20 2.85 12.32
N ASN A 204 -38.13 3.81 12.39
CA ASN A 204 -39.26 3.90 11.47
C ASN A 204 -38.76 3.88 10.01
N PRO A 205 -39.19 2.95 9.14
CA PRO A 205 -38.72 2.87 7.75
C PRO A 205 -39.00 4.15 6.93
N ALA A 206 -39.95 4.99 7.36
CA ALA A 206 -40.15 6.32 6.75
C ALA A 206 -38.99 7.31 7.05
N LEU A 207 -38.24 7.11 8.14
CA LEU A 207 -37.04 7.88 8.49
C LEU A 207 -35.78 7.37 7.79
N LEU A 208 -35.86 6.26 7.05
CA LEU A 208 -34.71 5.69 6.34
C LEU A 208 -34.18 6.68 5.29
N ILE A 209 -35.08 7.22 4.46
CA ILE A 209 -34.74 8.25 3.47
C ILE A 209 -34.18 9.49 4.16
N THR A 210 -34.77 9.89 5.28
CA THR A 210 -34.28 11.06 6.05
C THR A 210 -32.90 10.84 6.64
N ARG A 211 -32.56 9.64 7.14
CA ARG A 211 -31.21 9.32 7.65
C ARG A 211 -30.18 9.11 6.56
N LEU A 212 -30.59 8.54 5.42
CA LEU A 212 -29.76 8.52 4.21
C LEU A 212 -29.48 9.93 3.68
N MET A 213 -30.34 10.91 4.02
CA MET A 213 -30.13 12.33 3.74
C MET A 213 -29.47 13.10 4.91
N ASN A 214 -29.01 12.42 5.96
CA ASN A 214 -28.35 13.06 7.11
C ASN A 214 -26.81 12.92 7.07
N ASN A 215 -26.15 13.62 7.99
CA ASN A 215 -24.69 13.73 8.13
C ASN A 215 -23.89 12.41 8.12
N ASP A 216 -24.47 11.24 8.40
CA ASP A 216 -23.75 9.96 8.41
C ASP A 216 -23.47 9.47 6.98
N PHE A 217 -24.46 9.58 6.09
CA PHE A 217 -24.29 9.27 4.67
C PHE A 217 -23.26 10.18 4.02
N GLU A 218 -23.36 11.49 4.27
CA GLU A 218 -22.38 12.47 3.77
C GLU A 218 -20.97 12.19 4.30
N ARG A 219 -20.84 11.74 5.55
CA ARG A 219 -19.56 11.33 6.13
C ARG A 219 -18.98 10.10 5.43
N SER A 220 -19.80 9.08 5.16
CA SER A 220 -19.35 7.88 4.45
C SER A 220 -18.93 8.20 3.01
N VAL A 221 -19.72 9.00 2.29
CA VAL A 221 -19.36 9.49 0.93
C VAL A 221 -18.07 10.32 0.98
N ALA A 222 -17.94 11.25 1.92
CA ALA A 222 -16.73 12.06 2.08
C ALA A 222 -15.50 11.20 2.41
N GLY A 223 -15.67 10.15 3.23
CA GLY A 223 -14.65 9.16 3.53
C GLY A 223 -14.14 8.45 2.27
N LEU A 224 -15.07 7.91 1.46
CA LEU A 224 -14.74 7.27 0.18
C LEU A 224 -14.06 8.25 -0.79
N ARG A 225 -14.61 9.46 -0.95
CA ARG A 225 -14.02 10.51 -1.81
C ARG A 225 -12.59 10.85 -1.39
N ASN A 226 -12.33 11.05 -0.10
CA ASN A 226 -10.99 11.35 0.41
C ASN A 226 -10.00 10.22 0.12
N GLN A 227 -10.43 8.95 0.21
CA GLN A 227 -9.58 7.81 -0.14
C GLN A 227 -9.29 7.75 -1.65
N LEU A 228 -10.26 8.09 -2.50
CA LEU A 228 -10.08 8.15 -3.94
C LEU A 228 -9.16 9.32 -4.36
N ILE A 229 -9.32 10.50 -3.75
CA ILE A 229 -8.40 11.64 -3.91
C ILE A 229 -6.98 11.26 -3.54
N ALA A 230 -6.79 10.61 -2.38
CA ALA A 230 -5.47 10.19 -1.94
C ALA A 230 -4.81 9.19 -2.91
N ARG A 231 -5.60 8.27 -3.48
CA ARG A 231 -5.13 7.32 -4.50
C ARG A 231 -4.76 8.01 -5.81
N ALA A 232 -5.63 8.89 -6.32
CA ALA A 232 -5.36 9.64 -7.55
C ALA A 232 -4.11 10.53 -7.43
N ALA A 233 -3.95 11.25 -6.31
CA ALA A 233 -2.75 12.05 -6.07
C ALA A 233 -1.49 11.17 -5.93
N ALA A 234 -1.58 9.99 -5.31
CA ALA A 234 -0.47 9.04 -5.23
C ALA A 234 -0.11 8.46 -6.61
N ASP A 235 -1.09 8.18 -7.46
CA ASP A 235 -0.85 7.77 -8.84
C ASP A 235 -0.09 8.85 -9.63
N ILE A 236 -0.51 10.12 -9.50
CA ILE A 236 0.19 11.26 -10.13
C ILE A 236 1.59 11.43 -9.57
N HIS A 237 1.74 11.36 -8.24
CA HIS A 237 3.03 11.42 -7.59
C HIS A 237 4.01 10.35 -8.09
N ARG A 238 3.59 9.08 -8.15
CA ARG A 238 4.41 7.96 -8.65
C ARG A 238 4.86 8.14 -10.09
N ASP A 239 4.05 8.81 -10.91
CA ASP A 239 4.42 9.06 -12.29
C ASP A 239 5.50 10.12 -12.44
N ILE A 240 5.51 11.16 -11.61
CA ILE A 240 6.28 12.37 -11.90
C ILE A 240 7.39 12.66 -10.88
N ALA A 241 7.44 11.91 -9.78
CA ALA A 241 8.39 12.15 -8.70
C ALA A 241 8.85 10.86 -8.00
N PRO A 242 10.07 10.85 -7.44
CA PRO A 242 10.52 9.76 -6.59
C PRO A 242 9.58 9.50 -5.42
N TYR A 243 9.40 8.24 -5.07
CA TYR A 243 8.47 7.84 -4.01
C TYR A 243 9.01 6.68 -3.17
N ALA A 244 8.66 6.62 -1.89
CA ALA A 244 9.00 5.50 -1.05
C ALA A 244 7.97 4.38 -1.25
N GLU A 245 8.44 3.16 -1.53
CA GLU A 245 7.62 1.96 -1.60
C GLU A 245 8.14 0.91 -0.62
N THR A 246 7.20 0.26 0.06
CA THR A 246 7.52 -0.84 0.98
C THR A 246 7.50 -2.15 0.21
N PHE A 247 8.64 -2.81 0.17
CA PHE A 247 8.82 -4.12 -0.43
C PHE A 247 8.95 -5.18 0.65
N GLN A 248 8.53 -6.39 0.32
CA GLN A 248 8.68 -7.56 1.18
C GLN A 248 9.69 -8.52 0.56
N VAL A 249 10.76 -8.79 1.30
CA VAL A 249 11.73 -9.85 0.97
C VAL A 249 11.28 -11.11 1.67
N ALA A 250 11.08 -12.18 0.91
CA ALA A 250 10.69 -13.48 1.44
C ALA A 250 11.93 -14.33 1.76
N PHE A 251 11.91 -14.98 2.92
CA PHE A 251 12.88 -15.99 3.36
C PHE A 251 12.14 -17.30 3.59
N LEU A 252 12.73 -18.41 3.19
CA LEU A 252 12.17 -19.75 3.43
C LEU A 252 12.39 -20.18 4.88
N ARG A 253 11.34 -20.73 5.48
CA ARG A 253 11.31 -21.09 6.91
C ARG A 253 11.92 -22.46 7.21
N GLU A 254 12.03 -23.31 6.21
CA GLU A 254 12.51 -24.68 6.36
C GLU A 254 13.67 -24.95 5.41
N PRO A 255 14.70 -25.69 5.85
CA PRO A 255 15.73 -26.19 4.95
C PRO A 255 15.15 -27.25 4.01
N ASP A 256 15.77 -27.40 2.85
CA ASP A 256 15.33 -28.35 1.83
C ASP A 256 15.80 -29.78 2.12
N THR A 257 17.10 -29.92 2.37
CA THR A 257 17.83 -31.19 2.56
C THR A 257 18.75 -31.16 3.78
N ALA A 258 19.05 -29.99 4.33
CA ALA A 258 19.90 -29.88 5.52
C ALA A 258 19.24 -30.58 6.72
N THR A 259 20.02 -31.38 7.46
CA THR A 259 19.55 -32.13 8.63
C THR A 259 20.47 -31.94 9.84
N GLY A 260 19.99 -32.36 11.02
CA GLY A 260 20.78 -32.33 12.26
C GLY A 260 21.23 -30.92 12.64
N ALA A 261 22.54 -30.74 12.89
CA ALA A 261 23.09 -29.45 13.30
C ALA A 261 22.90 -28.35 12.25
N ALA A 262 22.93 -28.70 10.95
CA ALA A 262 22.71 -27.73 9.88
C ALA A 262 21.25 -27.26 9.82
N ALA A 263 20.28 -28.14 10.06
CA ALA A 263 18.87 -27.77 10.16
C ALA A 263 18.62 -26.86 11.37
N ALA A 264 19.23 -27.16 12.53
CA ALA A 264 19.12 -26.33 13.72
C ALA A 264 19.75 -24.93 13.54
N GLU A 265 20.89 -24.84 12.83
CA GLU A 265 21.48 -23.53 12.49
C GLU A 265 20.61 -22.75 11.48
N PHE A 266 19.96 -23.43 10.54
CA PHE A 266 18.98 -22.81 9.63
C PHE A 266 17.78 -22.24 10.40
N GLU A 267 17.21 -23.02 11.31
CA GLU A 267 16.08 -22.62 12.16
C GLU A 267 16.46 -21.42 13.04
N GLN A 268 17.65 -21.42 13.64
CA GLN A 268 18.17 -20.26 14.38
C GLN A 268 18.22 -18.99 13.52
N ALA A 269 18.62 -19.11 12.26
CA ALA A 269 18.60 -17.96 11.35
C ALA A 269 17.16 -17.47 11.09
N ASN A 270 16.20 -18.38 10.94
CA ASN A 270 14.79 -18.00 10.79
C ASN A 270 14.21 -17.33 12.03
N ASP A 271 14.57 -17.76 13.23
CA ASP A 271 14.19 -17.08 14.46
C ASP A 271 14.69 -15.63 14.50
N LEU A 272 15.90 -15.38 13.99
CA LEU A 272 16.44 -14.02 13.86
C LEU A 272 15.62 -13.19 12.89
N VAL A 273 15.21 -13.74 11.73
CA VAL A 273 14.26 -13.06 10.84
C VAL A 273 12.95 -12.79 11.59
N GLY A 274 12.47 -13.75 12.40
CA GLY A 274 11.29 -13.65 13.28
C GLY A 274 11.32 -12.45 14.20
N ALA A 275 12.50 -12.17 14.73
CA ALA A 275 12.79 -11.05 15.61
C ALA A 275 13.10 -9.74 14.88
N GLY A 276 12.95 -9.68 13.54
CA GLY A 276 13.31 -8.51 12.73
C GLY A 276 14.82 -8.30 12.56
N GLN A 277 15.64 -9.31 12.84
CA GLN A 277 17.11 -9.29 12.76
C GLN A 277 17.60 -9.97 11.47
N ALA A 278 17.04 -9.59 10.33
CA ALA A 278 17.35 -10.20 9.03
C ALA A 278 18.84 -10.14 8.69
N GLU A 279 19.54 -9.06 9.04
CA GLU A 279 21.00 -8.95 8.83
C GLU A 279 21.80 -9.98 9.64
N ALA A 280 21.37 -10.26 10.87
CA ALA A 280 21.99 -11.29 11.70
C ALA A 280 21.72 -12.69 11.13
N ALA A 281 20.50 -12.95 10.66
CA ALA A 281 20.15 -14.19 9.96
C ALA A 281 21.04 -14.41 8.71
N CYS A 282 21.24 -13.36 7.91
CA CYS A 282 22.11 -13.39 6.74
C CYS A 282 23.56 -13.78 7.09
N ALA A 283 24.09 -13.29 8.20
CA ALA A 283 25.41 -13.69 8.67
C ALA A 283 25.48 -15.19 9.05
N VAL A 284 24.41 -15.75 9.60
CA VAL A 284 24.30 -17.19 9.90
C VAL A 284 24.33 -18.01 8.62
N TRP A 285 23.43 -17.74 7.66
CA TRP A 285 23.38 -18.46 6.39
C TRP A 285 24.68 -18.37 5.60
N GLN A 286 25.34 -17.21 5.59
CA GLN A 286 26.64 -17.05 4.94
C GLN A 286 27.74 -17.90 5.61
N ARG A 287 27.68 -18.14 6.92
CA ARG A 287 28.58 -19.09 7.59
C ARG A 287 28.25 -20.52 7.19
N MET A 288 26.97 -20.90 7.18
CA MET A 288 26.54 -22.24 6.78
C MET A 288 27.06 -22.59 5.38
N ALA A 289 26.89 -21.69 4.41
CA ALA A 289 27.39 -21.89 3.05
C ALA A 289 28.92 -22.01 3.00
N ARG A 290 29.66 -21.21 3.80
CA ARG A 290 31.13 -21.33 3.92
C ARG A 290 31.58 -22.64 4.57
N SER A 291 30.75 -23.22 5.43
CA SER A 291 30.96 -24.54 6.03
C SER A 291 30.64 -25.70 5.07
N GLY A 292 30.23 -25.40 3.83
CA GLY A 292 29.95 -26.39 2.80
C GLY A 292 28.53 -26.96 2.85
N VAL A 293 27.61 -26.36 3.62
CA VAL A 293 26.19 -26.72 3.56
C VAL A 293 25.67 -26.33 2.17
N SER A 294 25.23 -27.33 1.41
CA SER A 294 24.62 -27.15 0.09
C SER A 294 23.15 -27.52 0.19
N ASP A 295 22.30 -26.51 0.21
CA ASP A 295 20.85 -26.64 0.40
C ASP A 295 20.14 -25.60 -0.48
N LEU A 296 19.03 -25.99 -1.10
CA LEU A 296 18.31 -25.10 -2.03
C LEU A 296 17.70 -23.90 -1.30
N ALA A 297 17.06 -24.14 -0.14
CA ALA A 297 16.47 -23.09 0.66
C ALA A 297 17.54 -22.15 1.24
N LEU A 298 18.71 -22.68 1.60
CA LEU A 298 19.87 -21.85 1.97
C LEU A 298 20.32 -20.95 0.81
N SER A 299 20.41 -21.49 -0.39
CA SER A 299 20.82 -20.73 -1.59
C SER A 299 19.82 -19.62 -1.91
N TYR A 300 18.52 -19.89 -1.78
CA TYR A 300 17.47 -18.89 -1.92
C TYR A 300 17.56 -17.81 -0.84
N ASN A 301 17.74 -18.19 0.43
CA ASN A 301 17.85 -17.22 1.53
C ASN A 301 19.10 -16.34 1.40
N LEU A 302 20.19 -16.83 0.82
CA LEU A 302 21.36 -16.02 0.49
C LEU A 302 21.08 -15.01 -0.64
N ALA A 303 20.30 -15.38 -1.64
CA ALA A 303 19.82 -14.45 -2.67
C ALA A 303 18.93 -13.36 -2.06
N ALA A 304 18.00 -13.75 -1.18
CA ALA A 304 17.16 -12.83 -0.40
C ALA A 304 17.99 -11.90 0.50
N CYS A 305 19.12 -12.37 1.05
CA CYS A 305 20.06 -11.54 1.79
C CYS A 305 20.74 -10.47 0.93
N ALA A 306 21.16 -10.82 -0.29
CA ALA A 306 21.70 -9.85 -1.23
C ALA A 306 20.64 -8.78 -1.58
N GLU A 307 19.40 -9.19 -1.81
CA GLU A 307 18.28 -8.29 -2.06
C GLU A 307 18.01 -7.36 -0.85
N ASN A 308 17.94 -7.93 0.35
CA ASN A 308 17.74 -7.20 1.59
C ASN A 308 18.80 -6.12 1.80
N SER A 309 20.06 -6.42 1.45
CA SER A 309 21.18 -5.48 1.56
C SER A 309 21.19 -4.37 0.49
N GLY A 310 20.27 -4.42 -0.49
CA GLY A 310 20.24 -3.50 -1.63
C GLY A 310 21.21 -3.85 -2.75
N ASN A 311 21.92 -4.99 -2.67
CA ASN A 311 22.79 -5.44 -3.77
C ASN A 311 21.97 -6.22 -4.80
N TYR A 312 21.15 -5.49 -5.57
CA TYR A 312 20.17 -6.08 -6.49
C TYR A 312 20.81 -6.88 -7.63
N ARG A 313 21.97 -6.45 -8.13
CA ARG A 313 22.72 -7.21 -9.14
C ARG A 313 23.15 -8.57 -8.60
N ALA A 314 23.78 -8.62 -7.41
CA ALA A 314 24.17 -9.88 -6.80
C ALA A 314 22.96 -10.76 -6.44
N ALA A 315 21.84 -10.14 -6.04
CA ALA A 315 20.59 -10.86 -5.75
C ALA A 315 20.03 -11.56 -7.00
N MET A 316 20.02 -10.86 -8.14
CA MET A 316 19.55 -11.42 -9.41
C MET A 316 20.42 -12.59 -9.87
N GLU A 317 21.75 -12.42 -9.84
CA GLU A 317 22.71 -13.51 -10.14
C GLU A 317 22.50 -14.72 -9.21
N ALA A 318 22.23 -14.48 -7.92
CA ALA A 318 21.99 -15.53 -6.94
C ALA A 318 20.64 -16.25 -7.17
N TYR A 319 19.56 -15.53 -7.48
CA TYR A 319 18.28 -16.14 -7.84
C TYR A 319 18.38 -16.96 -9.14
N ASP A 320 19.19 -16.51 -10.10
CA ASP A 320 19.47 -17.27 -11.34
C ASP A 320 20.24 -18.57 -11.07
N ALA A 321 21.16 -18.53 -10.12
CA ALA A 321 21.86 -19.73 -9.68
C ALA A 321 20.89 -20.74 -9.03
N VAL A 322 19.95 -20.28 -8.20
CA VAL A 322 18.92 -21.13 -7.56
C VAL A 322 18.03 -21.79 -8.62
N ASP A 323 17.55 -21.05 -9.61
CA ASP A 323 16.76 -21.58 -10.73
C ASP A 323 17.52 -22.66 -11.51
N THR A 324 18.81 -22.42 -11.76
CA THR A 324 19.70 -23.41 -12.40
C THR A 324 19.85 -24.68 -11.57
N MET A 325 19.91 -24.57 -10.23
CA MET A 325 19.95 -25.73 -9.33
C MET A 325 18.65 -26.54 -9.43
N ILE A 326 17.50 -25.88 -9.40
CA ILE A 326 16.18 -26.53 -9.53
C ILE A 326 16.08 -27.29 -10.85
N PHE A 327 16.48 -26.67 -11.97
CA PHE A 327 16.42 -27.32 -13.28
C PHE A 327 17.28 -28.59 -13.37
N ARG A 328 18.37 -28.68 -12.60
CA ARG A 328 19.28 -29.83 -12.57
C ARG A 328 18.84 -30.93 -11.61
N MET A 329 17.85 -30.69 -10.75
CA MET A 329 17.36 -31.70 -9.82
C MET A 329 16.64 -32.82 -10.58
N PRO A 330 16.87 -34.11 -10.24
CA PRO A 330 16.14 -35.21 -10.83
C PRO A 330 14.65 -35.09 -10.52
N ARG A 331 13.79 -35.06 -11.55
CA ARG A 331 12.35 -35.21 -11.38
C ARG A 331 12.06 -36.63 -10.90
N SER A 332 12.15 -36.90 -9.60
CA SER A 332 11.76 -38.19 -9.05
C SER A 332 10.24 -38.34 -9.15
N GLY A 333 9.77 -39.30 -9.95
CA GLY A 333 8.35 -39.64 -10.15
C GLY A 333 7.66 -40.25 -8.93
N GLY A 334 7.99 -39.81 -7.72
CA GLY A 334 7.36 -40.21 -6.46
C GLY A 334 7.26 -38.98 -5.57
N GLY A 335 6.04 -38.53 -5.34
CA GLY A 335 5.72 -37.26 -4.68
C GLY A 335 6.25 -37.17 -3.26
N ASP A 336 7.29 -36.34 -3.09
CA ASP A 336 7.42 -35.57 -1.86
C ASP A 336 6.50 -34.34 -2.00
N PRO A 337 5.44 -34.22 -1.19
CA PRO A 337 4.48 -33.10 -1.29
C PRO A 337 5.11 -31.73 -1.02
N ASN A 338 6.35 -31.64 -0.52
CA ASN A 338 7.04 -30.37 -0.31
C ASN A 338 7.72 -29.78 -1.56
N TYR A 339 7.82 -30.55 -2.66
CA TYR A 339 8.42 -30.09 -3.93
C TYR A 339 7.37 -29.84 -5.01
N ASP A 340 6.46 -28.90 -4.77
CA ASP A 340 5.69 -28.36 -5.87
C ASP A 340 6.56 -27.39 -6.67
N LEU A 341 7.05 -27.83 -7.84
CA LEU A 341 7.83 -26.99 -8.75
C LEU A 341 7.06 -25.73 -9.17
N GLU A 342 5.73 -25.74 -9.10
CA GLU A 342 4.89 -24.58 -9.35
C GLU A 342 5.07 -23.49 -8.27
N ASP A 343 5.31 -23.88 -7.01
CA ASP A 343 5.52 -22.94 -5.89
C ASP A 343 6.89 -22.23 -6.02
N TRP A 344 7.94 -22.98 -6.36
CA TRP A 344 9.28 -22.41 -6.60
C TRP A 344 9.33 -21.47 -7.79
N ALA A 345 8.67 -21.81 -8.89
CA ALA A 345 8.61 -20.96 -10.07
C ALA A 345 7.93 -19.61 -9.76
N GLY A 346 6.83 -19.66 -8.99
CA GLY A 346 6.15 -18.46 -8.48
C GLY A 346 7.04 -17.61 -7.59
N LEU A 347 7.69 -18.23 -6.60
CA LEU A 347 8.60 -17.55 -5.66
C LEU A 347 9.79 -16.88 -6.36
N LEU A 348 10.45 -17.58 -7.27
CA LEU A 348 11.59 -17.04 -8.02
C LEU A 348 11.18 -15.95 -9.01
N SER A 349 10.06 -16.13 -9.72
CA SER A 349 9.52 -15.12 -10.61
C SER A 349 9.18 -13.83 -9.85
N ALA A 350 8.51 -13.95 -8.71
CA ALA A 350 8.19 -12.81 -7.85
C ALA A 350 9.45 -12.11 -7.32
N ALA A 351 10.45 -12.87 -6.88
CA ALA A 351 11.71 -12.31 -6.38
C ALA A 351 12.50 -11.60 -7.47
N ARG A 352 12.73 -12.24 -8.62
CA ARG A 352 13.43 -11.64 -9.77
C ARG A 352 12.72 -10.39 -10.28
N GLY A 353 11.39 -10.43 -10.43
CA GLY A 353 10.62 -9.28 -10.88
C GLY A 353 10.68 -8.10 -9.91
N ARG A 354 10.79 -8.36 -8.61
CA ARG A 354 11.00 -7.32 -7.59
C ARG A 354 12.41 -6.74 -7.63
N VAL A 355 13.43 -7.61 -7.67
CA VAL A 355 14.85 -7.21 -7.77
C VAL A 355 15.12 -6.40 -9.03
N ALA A 356 14.59 -6.81 -10.18
CA ALA A 356 14.75 -6.10 -11.45
C ALA A 356 14.17 -4.67 -11.39
N ARG A 357 12.94 -4.52 -10.86
CA ARG A 357 12.32 -3.20 -10.67
C ARG A 357 13.10 -2.31 -9.71
N LEU A 358 13.61 -2.87 -8.61
CA LEU A 358 14.43 -2.13 -7.65
C LEU A 358 15.76 -1.68 -8.25
N HIS A 359 16.41 -2.54 -9.03
CA HIS A 359 17.67 -2.24 -9.70
C HIS A 359 17.51 -1.11 -10.74
N GLU A 360 16.53 -1.23 -11.64
CA GLU A 360 16.23 -0.20 -12.66
C GLU A 360 15.93 1.15 -12.02
N SER A 361 15.18 1.12 -10.92
CA SER A 361 14.88 2.31 -10.13
C SER A 361 16.13 2.93 -9.50
N GLU A 362 17.02 2.13 -8.92
CA GLU A 362 18.26 2.64 -8.32
C GLU A 362 19.17 3.31 -9.36
N GLU A 363 19.34 2.69 -10.52
CA GLU A 363 20.11 3.28 -11.64
C GLU A 363 19.51 4.61 -12.08
N THR A 364 18.19 4.67 -12.23
CA THR A 364 17.48 5.88 -12.63
C THR A 364 17.60 6.99 -11.58
N LEU A 365 17.48 6.65 -10.29
CA LEU A 365 17.66 7.60 -9.20
C LEU A 365 19.11 8.09 -9.07
N ALA A 366 20.11 7.25 -9.36
CA ALA A 366 21.51 7.64 -9.35
C ALA A 366 21.79 8.72 -10.41
N VAL A 367 21.30 8.53 -11.63
CA VAL A 367 21.36 9.52 -12.72
C VAL A 367 20.69 10.83 -12.28
N PHE A 368 19.48 10.73 -11.70
CA PHE A 368 18.73 11.88 -11.21
C PHE A 368 19.43 12.67 -10.09
N ALA A 369 20.09 11.96 -9.18
CA ALA A 369 20.83 12.55 -8.07
C ALA A 369 22.17 13.17 -8.51
N GLY A 370 22.56 13.02 -9.79
CA GLY A 370 23.89 13.42 -10.27
C GLY A 370 25.02 12.56 -9.66
N ALA A 371 24.70 11.38 -9.15
CA ALA A 371 25.68 10.42 -8.66
C ALA A 371 26.21 9.59 -9.84
N PRO A 372 27.50 9.24 -9.87
CA PRO A 372 27.99 8.27 -10.85
C PRO A 372 27.28 6.92 -10.62
N SER A 373 26.71 6.36 -11.67
CA SER A 373 26.19 4.98 -11.71
C SER A 373 27.34 4.01 -11.39
N PHE A 374 27.16 3.12 -10.40
CA PHE A 374 28.18 2.18 -9.92
C PHE A 374 28.12 0.81 -10.57
#